data_AF-A0A2V8C4Z6-F1
#
_entry.id   AF-A0A2V8C4Z6-F1
#
_cell.length_a   1.000
_cell.length_b   1.000
_cell.length_c   1.000
_cell.angle_alpha   90.00
_cell.angle_beta   90.00
_cell.angle_gamma   90.00
#
_symmetry.space_group_name_H-M   'P 1'
#
loop_
_entity.id
_entity.type
_entity.pdbx_description
1 polymer ?
#
loop_
_entity_poly.entity_id
_entity_poly.type
_entity_poly.pdbx_seq_one_letter_code
_entity_poly.pdbx_strand_id
1 'polypeptide(L)'
;MTTSCEVLCWWRPTDPPAAQRLSTIRARTLILVGDRDTAHVRDTVDQLTARIPSAEKRVFKGAGHLLNLDAPDAFNEAMLDFLARVH
;
A
#
# COMPACT_ATOMS: atom_id res chain seq x y z
N MET A 1 43.03 10.50 -6.85
CA MET A 1 42.41 9.18 -7.11
C MET A 1 41.10 9.11 -6.37
N THR A 2 40.04 9.62 -7.00
CA THR A 2 38.65 9.51 -6.54
C THR A 2 38.12 8.17 -7.00
N THR A 3 38.12 7.16 -6.14
CA THR A 3 37.35 5.95 -6.39
C THR A 3 35.90 6.31 -6.11
N SER A 4 35.24 6.86 -7.13
CA SER A 4 33.80 7.07 -7.13
C SER A 4 33.14 5.71 -6.90
N CYS A 5 32.28 5.66 -5.90
CA CYS A 5 31.56 4.46 -5.50
C CYS A 5 30.45 4.19 -6.55
N GLU A 6 30.83 3.77 -7.76
CA GLU A 6 29.88 3.50 -8.85
C GLU A 6 28.98 2.28 -8.57
N VAL A 7 29.27 1.51 -7.52
CA VAL A 7 28.58 0.26 -7.19
C VAL A 7 27.38 0.45 -6.23
N LEU A 8 27.15 1.66 -5.68
CA LEU A 8 26.13 1.91 -4.65
C LEU A 8 24.86 2.63 -5.16
N CYS A 9 24.80 3.01 -6.43
CA CYS A 9 23.73 3.87 -7.00
C CYS A 9 22.57 3.11 -7.70
N TRP A 10 22.26 1.88 -7.30
CA TRP A 10 21.11 1.14 -7.88
C TRP A 10 19.77 1.60 -7.29
N TRP A 11 19.78 2.20 -6.10
CA TRP A 11 18.61 2.83 -5.51
C TRP A 11 18.55 4.30 -5.87
N ARG A 12 17.76 4.64 -6.89
CA ARG A 12 17.46 6.03 -7.23
C ARG A 12 16.05 6.39 -6.76
N PRO A 13 15.89 7.15 -5.66
CA PRO A 13 14.57 7.57 -5.22
C PRO A 13 13.90 8.40 -6.34
N THR A 14 12.58 8.23 -6.49
CA THR A 14 11.82 9.01 -7.48
C THR A 14 11.74 10.46 -7.05
N ASP A 15 11.88 11.39 -7.99
CA ASP A 15 11.66 12.82 -7.79
C ASP A 15 10.45 13.30 -8.63
N PRO A 16 9.36 13.77 -8.00
CA PRO A 16 9.14 13.83 -6.56
C PRO A 16 8.80 12.44 -5.97
N PRO A 17 9.00 12.24 -4.64
CA PRO A 17 8.65 11.01 -3.95
C PRO A 17 7.21 10.57 -4.19
N ALA A 18 6.96 9.26 -4.24
CA ALA A 18 5.63 8.71 -4.50
C ALA A 18 4.54 9.29 -3.57
N ALA A 19 4.87 9.50 -2.29
CA ALA A 19 3.97 10.07 -1.29
C ALA A 19 3.44 11.47 -1.65
N GLN A 20 4.17 12.23 -2.50
CA GLN A 20 3.76 13.57 -2.96
C GLN A 20 2.88 13.52 -4.23
N ARG A 21 2.75 12.35 -4.86
CA ARG A 21 1.98 12.17 -6.11
C ARG A 21 0.78 11.24 -5.94
N LEU A 22 0.39 10.90 -4.72
CA LEU A 22 -0.75 10.01 -4.46
C LEU A 22 -2.06 10.52 -5.10
N SER A 23 -2.26 11.84 -5.16
CA SER A 23 -3.43 12.47 -5.80
C SER A 23 -3.48 12.27 -7.31
N THR A 24 -2.38 11.86 -7.95
CA THR A 24 -2.36 11.58 -9.39
C THR A 24 -2.87 10.19 -9.73
N ILE A 25 -3.07 9.31 -8.74
CA ILE A 25 -3.58 7.95 -8.96
C ILE A 25 -5.07 8.03 -9.32
N ARG A 26 -5.37 7.63 -10.56
CA ARG A 26 -6.75 7.57 -11.09
C ARG A 26 -7.33 6.15 -11.10
N ALA A 27 -6.48 5.14 -10.99
CA ALA A 27 -6.93 3.76 -10.89
C ALA A 27 -7.69 3.55 -9.58
N ARG A 28 -8.74 2.73 -9.64
CA ARG A 28 -9.40 2.19 -8.43
C ARG A 28 -8.32 1.53 -7.58
N THR A 29 -8.32 1.86 -6.28
CA THR A 29 -7.26 1.41 -5.37
C THR A 29 -7.90 0.79 -4.15
N LEU A 30 -7.59 -0.47 -3.88
CA LEU A 30 -7.96 -1.14 -2.64
C LEU A 30 -6.76 -1.18 -1.70
N ILE A 31 -6.93 -0.71 -0.47
CA ILE A 31 -5.92 -0.75 0.59
C ILE A 31 -6.43 -1.69 1.68
N LEU A 32 -5.67 -2.77 1.92
CA LEU A 32 -5.98 -3.77 2.94
C LEU A 32 -4.97 -3.65 4.09
N VAL A 33 -5.45 -3.62 5.33
CA VAL A 33 -4.59 -3.48 6.51
C VAL A 33 -5.12 -4.31 7.68
N GLY A 34 -4.22 -4.95 8.43
CA GLY A 34 -4.56 -5.62 9.69
C GLY A 34 -4.68 -4.63 10.86
N ASP A 35 -5.62 -4.83 11.78
CA ASP A 35 -5.74 -3.97 12.96
C ASP A 35 -4.61 -4.16 13.98
N ARG A 36 -3.89 -5.29 13.92
CA ARG A 36 -2.70 -5.58 14.73
C ARG A 36 -1.38 -5.20 14.05
N ASP A 37 -1.42 -4.54 12.90
CA ASP A 37 -0.20 -4.02 12.27
C ASP A 37 0.45 -2.94 13.15
N THR A 38 1.65 -2.50 12.81
CA THR A 38 2.33 -1.41 13.50
C THR A 38 1.57 -0.10 13.35
N ALA A 39 1.73 0.81 14.31
CA ALA A 39 1.15 2.15 14.22
C ALA A 39 1.61 2.88 12.94
N HIS A 40 2.87 2.72 12.57
CA HIS A 40 3.43 3.33 11.37
C HIS A 40 2.75 2.85 10.07
N VAL A 41 2.41 1.57 9.97
CA VAL A 41 1.68 1.05 8.79
C VAL A 41 0.26 1.59 8.77
N ARG A 42 -0.43 1.63 9.92
CA ARG A 42 -1.78 2.21 10.00
C ARG A 42 -1.80 3.69 9.61
N ASP A 43 -0.84 4.48 10.10
CA ASP A 43 -0.70 5.90 9.73
C ASP A 43 -0.42 6.06 8.22
N THR A 44 0.42 5.19 7.67
CA THR A 44 0.71 5.17 6.22
C THR A 44 -0.55 4.87 5.42
N VAL A 45 -1.33 3.86 5.82
CA VAL A 45 -2.60 3.49 5.17
C VAL A 45 -3.62 4.62 5.26
N ASP A 46 -3.69 5.33 6.38
CA ASP A 46 -4.55 6.50 6.53
C ASP A 46 -4.13 7.63 5.59
N GLN A 47 -2.82 7.88 5.44
CA GLN A 47 -2.33 8.84 4.45
C GLN A 47 -2.63 8.44 3.00
N LEU A 48 -2.48 7.16 2.65
CA LEU A 48 -2.81 6.66 1.33
C LEU A 48 -4.31 6.83 1.04
N THR A 49 -5.16 6.42 1.98
CA THR A 49 -6.62 6.51 1.87
C THR A 49 -7.08 7.96 1.73
N ALA A 50 -6.47 8.89 2.47
CA ALA A 50 -6.84 10.30 2.43
C ALA A 50 -6.39 11.03 1.15
N ARG A 51 -5.35 10.54 0.46
CA ARG A 51 -4.72 11.26 -0.66
C ARG A 51 -4.97 10.64 -2.03
N ILE A 52 -5.37 9.37 -2.09
CA ILE A 52 -5.75 8.71 -3.35
C ILE A 52 -7.27 8.91 -3.54
N PRO A 53 -7.71 9.61 -4.61
CA PRO A 53 -9.11 9.99 -4.78
C PRO A 53 -10.10 8.82 -4.85
N SER A 54 -9.64 7.65 -5.33
CA SER A 54 -10.46 6.46 -5.54
C SER A 54 -10.03 5.30 -4.65
N ALA A 55 -9.51 5.60 -3.47
CA ALA A 55 -9.11 4.59 -2.49
C ALA A 55 -10.30 4.06 -1.70
N GLU A 56 -10.37 2.73 -1.60
CA GLU A 56 -11.22 1.99 -0.69
C GLU A 56 -10.31 1.33 0.37
N LYS A 57 -10.57 1.53 1.66
CA LYS A 57 -9.82 0.90 2.76
C LYS A 57 -10.64 -0.21 3.41
N ARG A 58 -10.04 -1.38 3.63
CA ARG A 58 -10.62 -2.45 4.47
C ARG A 58 -9.65 -2.81 5.60
N VAL A 59 -10.18 -2.91 6.82
CA VAL A 59 -9.41 -3.26 8.03
C VAL A 59 -9.77 -4.68 8.46
N PHE A 60 -8.76 -5.53 8.60
CA PHE A 60 -8.90 -6.92 9.00
C PHE A 60 -8.73 -7.05 10.51
N LYS A 61 -9.80 -7.48 11.19
CA LYS A 61 -9.79 -7.70 12.63
C LYS A 61 -8.96 -8.94 12.99
N GLY A 62 -8.04 -8.78 13.93
CA GLY A 62 -7.20 -9.87 14.43
C GLY A 62 -5.98 -10.20 13.54
N ALA A 63 -5.84 -9.54 12.39
CA ALA A 63 -4.72 -9.74 11.46
C ALA A 63 -3.62 -8.69 11.67
N GLY A 64 -2.37 -9.09 11.43
CA GLY A 64 -1.20 -8.22 11.45
C GLY A 64 -0.70 -7.91 10.04
N HIS A 65 0.63 -7.83 9.91
CA HIS A 65 1.29 -7.43 8.67
C HIS A 65 1.08 -8.42 7.52
N LEU A 66 1.00 -9.71 7.83
CA LEU A 66 0.83 -10.79 6.86
C LEU A 66 -0.65 -11.21 6.78
N LEU A 67 -1.53 -10.24 6.51
CA LEU A 67 -2.98 -10.46 6.52
C LEU A 67 -3.47 -11.58 5.59
N ASN A 68 -2.73 -11.84 4.50
CA ASN A 68 -3.01 -12.93 3.57
C ASN A 68 -2.77 -14.32 4.18
N LEU A 69 -1.96 -14.40 5.24
CA LEU A 69 -1.72 -15.63 6.02
C LEU A 69 -2.61 -15.69 7.26
N ASP A 70 -2.83 -14.54 7.92
CA ASP A 70 -3.64 -14.47 9.14
C ASP A 70 -5.14 -14.70 8.86
N ALA A 71 -5.63 -14.27 7.70
CA ALA A 71 -7.04 -14.37 7.30
C ALA A 71 -7.19 -14.65 5.79
N PRO A 72 -6.72 -15.83 5.30
CA PRO A 72 -6.61 -16.12 3.87
C PRO A 72 -7.94 -16.04 3.14
N ASP A 73 -9.02 -16.60 3.71
CA ASP A 73 -10.34 -16.61 3.08
C ASP A 73 -10.90 -15.19 2.93
N ALA A 74 -10.90 -14.41 4.01
CA ALA A 74 -11.36 -13.03 4.00
C ALA A 74 -10.50 -12.14 3.09
N PHE A 75 -9.19 -12.40 3.00
CA PHE A 75 -8.28 -11.67 2.11
C PHE A 75 -8.62 -11.95 0.65
N ASN A 76 -8.78 -13.22 0.30
CA ASN A 76 -9.13 -13.64 -1.05
C ASN A 76 -10.51 -13.12 -1.46
N GLU A 77 -11.50 -13.16 -0.57
CA GLU A 77 -12.83 -12.59 -0.79
C GLU A 77 -12.73 -11.08 -1.09
N ALA A 78 -12.01 -10.32 -0.26
CA ALA A 78 -11.84 -8.88 -0.46
C ALA A 78 -11.16 -8.54 -1.80
N MET A 79 -10.18 -9.33 -2.21
CA MET A 79 -9.51 -9.20 -3.50
C MET A 79 -10.45 -9.51 -4.67
N LEU A 80 -11.13 -10.65 -4.62
CA LEU A 80 -12.06 -11.08 -5.68
C LEU A 80 -13.24 -10.12 -5.82
N ASP A 81 -13.82 -9.67 -4.70
CA ASP A 81 -14.85 -8.62 -4.66
C ASP A 81 -14.44 -7.36 -5.40
N PHE A 82 -13.21 -6.91 -5.17
CA PHE A 82 -12.71 -5.67 -5.75
C PHE A 82 -12.46 -5.81 -7.25
N LEU A 83 -11.89 -6.95 -7.65
CA LEU A 83 -11.62 -7.30 -9.04
C LEU A 83 -12.90 -7.56 -9.84
N ALA A 84 -13.94 -8.15 -9.24
CA ALA A 84 -15.21 -8.42 -9.91
C ALA A 84 -15.98 -7.15 -10.29
N ARG A 85 -15.75 -6.02 -9.60
CA ARG A 85 -16.39 -4.72 -9.88
C ARG A 85 -15.82 -4.02 -11.13
N VAL A 86 -15.41 -4.75 -12.15
CA VAL A 86 -14.99 -4.17 -13.43
C VAL A 86 -16.24 -3.71 -14.19
N HIS A 87 -16.44 -2.40 -14.24
CA HIS A 87 -17.37 -1.73 -15.14
C HIS A 87 -16.65 -0.60 -15.84
#